data_AF-A0AAD5T0C4-F1
#
_entry.id   AF-A0AAD5T0C4-F1
#
_cell.length_a   1.000
_cell.length_b   1.000
_cell.length_c   1.000
_cell.angle_alpha   90.00
_cell.angle_beta   90.00
_cell.angle_gamma   90.00
#
_symmetry.space_group_name_H-M   'P 1'
#
loop_
_entity.id
_entity.type
_entity.pdbx_description
1 polymer ?
#
loop_
_entity_poly.entity_id
_entity_poly.type
_entity_poly.pdbx_seq_one_letter_code
_entity_poly.pdbx_strand_id
1 'polypeptide(L)' 'MIAIQTLLALATLGFVAAQNPGTIQSESHPPLVVSSCTTAGGCTTATQQIVLDANWRWISNSQGTAN' A
#
# COMPACT_ATOMS: atom_id res chain seq x y z
N MET A 1 -29.22 8.85 11.92
CA MET A 1 -28.31 8.12 11.00
C MET A 1 -26.95 8.83 10.84
N ILE A 2 -26.89 10.16 10.84
CA ILE A 2 -25.62 10.92 10.73
C ILE A 2 -24.68 10.72 11.95
N ALA A 3 -25.22 10.65 13.17
CA ALA A 3 -24.42 10.55 14.40
C ALA A 3 -23.64 9.23 14.59
N ILE A 4 -24.12 8.12 13.99
CA ILE A 4 -23.42 6.82 14.06
C ILE A 4 -22.26 6.80 13.07
N GLN A 5 -22.42 7.42 11.90
CA GLN A 5 -21.37 7.51 10.88
C GLN A 5 -20.19 8.36 11.36
N THR A 6 -20.45 9.48 12.05
CA THR A 6 -19.39 10.34 12.60
C THR A 6 -18.65 9.67 13.75
N LEU A 7 -19.35 8.90 14.60
CA LEU A 7 -18.72 8.12 15.67
C LEU A 7 -17.81 7.02 15.13
N LEU A 8 -18.23 6.31 14.08
CA LEU A 8 -17.42 5.29 13.41
C LEU A 8 -16.18 5.88 12.72
N ALA A 9 -16.32 7.06 12.11
CA ALA A 9 -15.19 7.79 11.51
C ALA A 9 -14.18 8.24 12.57
N LEU A 10 -14.64 8.73 13.73
CA LEU A 10 -13.75 9.11 14.83
C LEU A 10 -13.02 7.90 15.44
N ALA A 11 -13.72 6.78 15.59
CA ALA A 11 -13.16 5.57 16.19
C ALA A 11 -12.05 4.92 15.33
N THR A 12 -12.04 5.17 14.02
CA THR A 12 -11.11 4.51 13.10
C THR A 12 -9.84 5.31 12.79
N LEU A 13 -9.79 6.60 13.16
CA LEU A 13 -8.64 7.48 12.94
C LEU A 13 -7.32 6.94 13.53
N GLY A 14 -7.37 6.25 14.66
CA GLY A 14 -6.17 5.74 15.36
C GLY A 14 -5.54 4.50 14.71
N PHE A 15 -6.28 3.74 13.92
CA PHE A 15 -5.76 2.51 13.28
C PHE A 15 -4.80 2.83 12.11
N VAL A 16 -4.93 4.01 11.51
CA VAL A 16 -4.03 4.46 10.43
C VAL A 16 -2.62 4.75 10.95
N ALA A 17 -2.48 5.15 12.22
CA ALA A 17 -1.19 5.50 12.83
C ALA A 17 -0.34 4.28 13.23
N ALA A 18 -0.85 3.05 13.08
CA ALA A 18 -0.15 1.83 13.48
C ALA A 18 0.82 1.32 12.39
N GLN A 19 0.65 1.74 11.13
CA GLN A 19 1.46 1.25 10.00
C GLN A 19 2.40 2.35 9.51
N ASN A 20 3.52 2.53 10.22
CA ASN A 20 4.55 3.50 9.83
C ASN A 20 5.57 2.85 8.87
N PRO A 21 6.02 3.56 7.82
CA PRO A 21 7.09 3.06 6.97
C PRO A 21 8.41 2.97 7.75
N GLY A 22 9.10 1.83 7.62
CA GLY A 22 10.45 1.67 8.16
C GLY A 22 11.48 2.50 7.38
N THR A 23 12.58 2.88 8.03
CA THR A 23 13.66 3.68 7.42
C THR A 23 14.96 2.89 7.20
N ILE A 24 14.99 1.62 7.59
CA ILE A 24 16.19 0.76 7.55
C ILE A 24 16.52 0.29 6.13
N GLN A 25 15.49 -0.05 5.35
CA GLN A 25 15.63 -0.54 3.97
C GLN A 25 14.77 0.31 3.04
N SER A 26 15.39 0.86 1.98
CA SER A 26 14.66 1.59 0.95
C SER A 26 13.82 0.63 0.10
N GLU A 27 12.56 0.97 -0.11
CA GLU A 27 11.68 0.24 -1.02
C GLU A 27 12.01 0.60 -2.48
N SER A 28 12.29 -0.41 -3.30
CA SER A 28 12.51 -0.24 -4.74
C SER A 28 11.58 -1.16 -5.50
N HIS A 29 10.70 -0.59 -6.32
CA HIS A 29 9.68 -1.33 -7.05
C HIS A 29 10.22 -1.87 -8.38
N PRO A 30 10.20 -3.20 -8.60
CA PRO A 30 10.56 -3.75 -9.90
C PRO A 30 9.57 -3.31 -11.00
N PRO A 31 10.05 -3.00 -12.22
CA PRO A 31 9.18 -2.70 -13.34
C PRO A 31 8.51 -3.98 -13.87
N LEU A 32 7.27 -3.85 -14.31
CA LEU A 32 6.50 -4.90 -14.99
C LEU A 32 5.91 -4.34 -16.28
N VAL A 33 6.25 -4.95 -17.42
CA VAL A 33 5.65 -4.61 -18.70
C VAL A 33 4.30 -5.33 -18.83
N VAL A 34 3.25 -4.57 -19.08
CA VAL A 34 1.88 -5.06 -19.26
C VAL A 34 1.27 -4.54 -20.55
N SER A 35 0.19 -5.17 -21.01
CA SER A 35 -0.60 -4.69 -22.16
C SER A 35 -1.98 -4.24 -21.68
N SER A 36 -2.33 -2.98 -21.94
CA SER A 36 -3.66 -2.44 -21.68
C SER A 36 -4.48 -2.50 -22.95
N CYS A 37 -5.62 -3.19 -22.92
CA CYS A 37 -6.41 -3.48 -24.11
C CYS A 37 -7.81 -2.85 -24.03
N THR A 38 -8.27 -2.29 -25.15
CA THR A 38 -9.66 -1.83 -25.33
C THR A 38 -10.28 -2.52 -26.52
N THR A 39 -11.61 -2.70 -26.51
CA THR A 39 -12.34 -3.40 -27.57
C THR A 39 -12.20 -2.74 -28.94
N ALA A 40 -12.16 -1.40 -28.98
CA ALA A 40 -12.07 -0.64 -30.24
C ALA A 40 -10.63 -0.29 -30.64
N GLY A 41 -9.70 -0.18 -29.68
CA GLY A 41 -8.36 0.36 -29.88
C GLY A 41 -7.22 -0.64 -29.82
N GLY A 42 -7.50 -1.94 -29.60
CA GLY A 42 -6.47 -2.96 -29.44
C GLY A 42 -5.68 -2.78 -28.14
N CYS A 43 -4.47 -3.35 -28.10
CA CYS A 43 -3.60 -3.35 -26.92
C CYS A 43 -2.42 -2.38 -27.07
N THR A 44 -2.14 -1.63 -26.02
CA THR A 44 -0.93 -0.79 -25.90
C THR A 44 -0.03 -1.29 -24.78
N THR A 45 1.28 -1.25 -25.02
CA THR A 45 2.27 -1.59 -24.00
C THR A 45 2.35 -0.48 -22.96
N ALA A 46 2.26 -0.85 -21.69
CA ALA A 46 2.46 0.04 -20.55
C ALA A 46 3.51 -0.57 -19.60
N THR A 47 4.34 0.28 -19.01
CA THR A 47 5.24 -0.15 -17.92
C THR A 47 4.61 0.23 -16.59
N GLN A 48 4.34 -0.77 -15.76
CA GLN A 48 3.85 -0.63 -14.40
C GLN A 48 4.93 -1.03 -13.41
N GLN A 49 4.60 -1.00 -12.13
CA GLN A 49 5.47 -1.41 -11.04
C GLN A 49 4.79 -2.47 -10.18
N ILE A 50 5.58 -3.37 -9.60
CA ILE A 50 5.11 -4.34 -8.61
C ILE A 50 5.70 -4.03 -7.24
N VAL A 51 4.98 -4.42 -6.19
CA VAL A 51 5.38 -4.25 -4.78
C VAL A 51 5.18 -5.56 -4.02
N LEU A 52 5.94 -5.76 -2.96
CA LEU A 52 5.69 -6.85 -2.02
C LEU A 52 4.48 -6.54 -1.16
N ASP A 53 3.60 -7.52 -0.95
CA ASP A 53 2.47 -7.38 -0.04
C ASP A 53 2.94 -7.15 1.41
N ALA A 54 2.18 -6.35 2.15
CA ALA A 54 2.55 -5.89 3.48
C ALA A 54 2.74 -7.03 4.49
N ASN A 55 2.03 -8.16 4.36
CA ASN A 55 2.16 -9.30 5.28
C ASN A 55 3.54 -9.99 5.20
N TRP A 56 4.27 -9.80 4.10
CA TRP A 56 5.61 -10.35 3.92
C TRP A 56 6.72 -9.35 4.23
N ARG A 57 6.37 -8.10 4.57
CA ARG A 57 7.34 -7.09 4.97
C ARG A 57 7.80 -7.37 6.39
N TRP A 58 9.07 -7.12 6.63
CA TRP A 58 9.59 -7.14 7.99
C TRP A 58 8.96 -6.00 8.79
N ILE A 59 8.31 -6.34 9.89
CA ILE A 59 7.73 -5.41 10.86
C ILE A 59 8.68 -5.35 12.05
N SER A 60 9.22 -4.17 12.34
CA SER A 60 10.04 -3.91 13.52
C SER A 60 9.46 -2.74 14.32
N ASN A 61 9.75 -2.69 15.63
CA ASN A 61 9.39 -1.51 16.40
C ASN A 61 10.14 -0.28 15.86
N SER A 62 9.50 0.90 15.91
CA SER A 62 10.00 2.15 15.33
C SER A 62 11.33 2.66 15.91
N GLN A 63 11.90 1.96 16.89
CA GLN A 63 13.11 2.32 17.63
C GLN A 63 14.27 1.32 17.40
N GLY A 64 14.13 0.29 16.55
CA GLY A 64 15.21 -0.69 16.34
C GLY A 64 14.89 -1.89 15.43
N THR A 65 15.77 -2.90 15.46
CA THR A 65 15.67 -4.15 14.69
C THR A 65 14.97 -5.29 15.47
N ALA A 66 14.30 -4.95 16.57
CA ALA A 66 13.59 -5.93 17.40
C ALA A 66 12.22 -6.25 16.80
N ASN A 67 11.92 -7.56 16.76
CA ASN A 67 10.66 -8.13 16.29
C ASN A 67 9.61 -8.17 17.41
#